data_AF-A0A7S0ATR3-F1
#
_entry.id   AF-A0A7S0ATR3-F1
#
_cell.length_a   1.000
_cell.length_b   1.000
_cell.length_c   1.000
_cell.angle_alpha   90.00
_cell.angle_beta   90.00
_cell.angle_gamma   90.00
#
_symmetry.space_group_name_H-M   'P 1'
#
loop_
_entity.id
_entity.type
_entity.pdbx_description
1 polymer ?
#
loop_
_entity_poly.entity_id
_entity_poly.type
_entity_poly.pdbx_seq_one_letter_code
_entity_poly.pdbx_strand_id
1 'polypeptide(L)'
;AVVAVGCLVGNALVFWGFGMASERLNKRVRDSAFSALVRQEVAFFDKQSVGSITSQLQDDAARIHTFSGEPIRSLIMSLSSVITGLVVSFVYMWPFALVSLGTIPFMGFATSVEMKTMYGEDEKDDGNDGLSSPGGIIVETLLNIRTVAALNMERHRYNDYVQALHKSEPHAVLKSVKSGATSGLSMLIQQWSNSLQFWWGGWLLFNYPGVFSFTDFLVSMFALLFSLFALGAATMGVSDKDEAKKAAGRIFYLLGRKSAIDPLSTEGTKLGRRPSRSSSRGPSSRSLMHND
;
A
#
# COMPACT_ATOMS: atom_id res chain seq x y z
N ALA A 1 -28.48 24.21 -11.77
CA ALA A 1 -28.04 25.15 -10.71
C ALA A 1 -28.05 24.50 -9.32
N VAL A 2 -29.21 24.05 -8.82
CA VAL A 2 -29.34 23.48 -7.45
C VAL A 2 -28.44 22.26 -7.23
N VAL A 3 -28.40 21.31 -8.17
CA VAL A 3 -27.52 20.13 -8.09
C VAL A 3 -26.05 20.53 -8.06
N ALA A 4 -25.62 21.46 -8.92
CA ALA A 4 -24.23 21.92 -8.97
C ALA A 4 -23.81 22.59 -7.66
N VAL A 5 -24.65 23.48 -7.10
CA VAL A 5 -24.38 24.13 -5.81
C VAL A 5 -24.34 23.10 -4.68
N GLY A 6 -25.26 22.14 -4.67
CA GLY A 6 -25.28 21.04 -3.70
C GLY A 6 -24.01 20.19 -3.76
N CYS A 7 -23.57 19.80 -4.95
CA CYS A 7 -22.33 19.04 -5.14
C CYS A 7 -21.10 19.84 -4.71
N LEU A 8 -21.05 21.14 -4.97
CA LEU A 8 -19.91 21.99 -4.65
C LEU A 8 -19.79 22.18 -3.13
N VAL A 9 -20.89 22.50 -2.45
CA VAL A 9 -20.94 22.64 -0.99
C VAL A 9 -20.68 21.29 -0.31
N GLY A 10 -21.28 20.21 -0.81
CA GLY A 10 -21.09 18.86 -0.26
C GLY A 10 -19.64 18.40 -0.36
N ASN A 11 -19.01 18.53 -1.53
CA ASN A 11 -17.60 18.20 -1.68
C ASN A 11 -16.72 19.09 -0.79
N ALA A 12 -16.95 20.40 -0.77
CA ALA A 12 -16.17 21.31 0.07
C ALA A 12 -16.19 20.90 1.56
N LEU A 13 -17.36 20.52 2.09
CA LEU A 13 -17.49 20.04 3.46
C LEU A 13 -16.75 18.72 3.70
N VAL A 14 -16.85 17.77 2.77
CA VAL A 14 -16.17 16.47 2.87
C VAL A 14 -14.65 16.64 2.81
N PHE A 15 -14.14 17.42 1.85
CA PHE A 15 -12.72 17.72 1.72
C PHE A 15 -12.18 18.42 2.96
N TRP A 16 -12.90 19.42 3.48
CA TRP A 16 -12.47 20.15 4.66
C TRP A 16 -12.51 19.29 5.93
N GLY A 17 -13.59 18.52 6.14
CA GLY A 17 -13.75 17.63 7.29
C GLY A 17 -12.70 16.53 7.33
N PHE A 18 -12.54 15.78 6.23
CA PHE A 18 -11.51 14.73 6.14
C PHE A 18 -10.09 15.29 6.15
N GLY A 19 -9.87 16.46 5.55
CA GLY A 19 -8.58 17.15 5.60
C GLY A 19 -8.17 17.49 7.04
N MET A 20 -9.07 18.10 7.81
CA MET A 20 -8.82 18.40 9.22
C MET A 20 -8.65 17.14 10.08
N ALA A 21 -9.44 16.09 9.83
CA ALA A 21 -9.34 14.83 10.56
C ALA A 21 -8.00 14.13 10.30
N SER A 22 -7.58 14.03 9.03
CA SER A 22 -6.31 13.44 8.63
C SER A 22 -5.12 14.19 9.26
N GLU A 23 -5.15 15.53 9.23
CA GLU A 23 -4.06 16.33 9.79
C GLU A 23 -3.95 16.22 11.31
N ARG A 24 -5.09 16.19 12.02
CA ARG A 24 -5.11 15.95 13.47
C ARG A 24 -4.59 14.57 13.82
N LEU A 25 -4.93 13.55 13.03
CA LEU A 25 -4.42 12.19 13.23
C LEU A 25 -2.90 12.14 13.01
N ASN A 26 -2.41 12.71 11.91
CA ASN A 26 -0.99 12.77 11.59
C ASN A 26 -0.18 13.44 12.70
N LYS A 27 -0.66 14.60 13.18
CA LYS A 27 -0.05 15.30 14.31
C LYS A 27 0.04 14.39 15.55
N ARG A 28 -1.05 13.73 15.94
CA ARG A 28 -1.07 12.82 17.10
C ARG A 28 -0.11 11.65 16.95
N VAL A 29 -0.04 11.06 15.75
CA VAL A 29 0.88 9.94 15.46
C VAL A 29 2.33 10.41 15.59
N ARG A 30 2.69 11.55 14.99
CA ARG A 30 4.04 12.11 15.06
C ARG A 30 4.44 12.50 16.48
N ASP A 31 3.56 13.18 17.22
CA ASP A 31 3.82 13.58 18.60
C ASP A 31 4.02 12.36 19.51
N SER A 32 3.16 11.35 19.37
CA SER A 32 3.24 10.12 20.19
C SER A 32 4.47 9.29 19.85
N ALA A 33 4.78 9.14 18.55
CA ALA A 33 5.93 8.35 18.12
C ALA A 33 7.25 9.03 18.51
N PHE A 34 7.34 10.36 18.39
CA PHE A 34 8.50 11.12 18.85
C PHE A 34 8.65 11.04 20.38
N SER A 35 7.55 11.19 21.13
CA SER A 35 7.57 11.04 22.59
C SER A 35 8.00 9.63 23.02
N ALA A 36 7.59 8.59 22.30
CA ALA A 36 8.01 7.22 22.56
C ALA A 36 9.48 6.97 22.19
N LEU A 37 9.98 7.63 21.14
CA LEU A 37 11.39 7.56 20.73
C LEU A 37 12.32 8.15 21.79
N VAL A 38 12.00 9.33 22.32
CA VAL A 38 12.81 10.01 23.35
C VAL A 38 12.83 9.25 24.68
N ARG A 39 11.82 8.42 24.95
CA ARG A 39 11.78 7.55 26.13
C ARG A 39 12.65 6.30 26.04
N GLN A 40 13.25 6.00 24.89
CA GLN A 40 14.07 4.79 24.73
C GLN A 40 15.44 4.95 25.39
N GLU A 41 16.00 3.82 25.87
CA GLU A 41 17.32 3.77 26.50
C GLU A 41 18.46 3.90 25.49
N VAL A 42 19.67 4.23 25.96
CA VAL A 42 20.87 4.40 25.12
C VAL A 42 21.19 3.15 24.29
N ALA A 43 20.99 1.94 24.84
CA ALA A 43 21.22 0.68 24.14
C ALA A 43 20.33 0.48 22.90
N PHE A 44 19.20 1.20 22.79
CA PHE A 44 18.38 1.24 21.58
C PHE A 44 19.09 2.01 20.46
N PHE A 45 19.68 3.15 20.81
CA PHE A 45 20.41 4.01 19.88
C PHE A 45 21.80 3.46 19.52
N ASP A 46 22.34 2.51 20.29
CA ASP A 46 23.57 1.80 19.93
C ASP A 46 23.37 0.84 18.73
N LYS A 47 22.14 0.37 18.48
CA LYS A 47 21.84 -0.56 17.38
C LYS A 47 21.73 0.12 16.02
N GLN A 48 21.37 1.41 16.00
CA GLN A 48 21.05 2.12 14.77
C GLN A 48 21.31 3.61 14.95
N SER A 49 21.87 4.26 13.92
CA SER A 49 22.19 5.68 14.01
C SER A 49 20.93 6.53 14.21
N VAL A 50 21.04 7.55 15.06
CA VAL A 50 19.92 8.47 15.38
C VAL A 50 19.34 9.11 14.11
N GLY A 51 20.20 9.44 13.14
CA GLY A 51 19.80 9.98 11.84
C GLY A 51 18.95 9.00 11.02
N SER A 52 19.33 7.71 11.00
CA SER A 52 18.57 6.66 10.31
C SER A 52 17.19 6.46 10.95
N ILE A 53 17.11 6.38 12.28
CA ILE A 53 15.84 6.18 12.99
C ILE A 53 14.90 7.38 12.79
N THR A 54 15.44 8.60 12.82
CA THR A 54 14.65 9.82 12.64
C THR A 54 14.11 9.93 11.22
N SER A 55 14.95 9.66 10.21
CA SER A 55 14.52 9.62 8.80
C SER A 55 13.44 8.55 8.59
N GLN A 56 13.67 7.34 9.11
CA GLN A 56 12.71 6.26 8.99
C GLN A 56 11.37 6.59 9.66
N LEU A 57 11.39 7.24 10.82
CA LEU A 57 10.17 7.67 11.50
C LEU A 57 9.42 8.75 10.71
N GLN A 58 10.13 9.67 10.06
CA GLN A 58 9.54 10.68 9.18
C GLN A 58 8.87 10.02 7.97
N ASP A 59 9.54 9.08 7.33
CA ASP A 59 9.01 8.35 6.17
C ASP A 59 7.79 7.51 6.57
N ASP A 60 7.85 6.81 7.70
CA ASP A 60 6.74 5.99 8.20
C ASP A 60 5.51 6.83 8.53
N ALA A 61 5.71 7.98 9.19
CA ALA A 61 4.62 8.91 9.49
C ALA A 61 4.02 9.52 8.21
N ALA A 62 4.85 9.88 7.23
CA ALA A 62 4.39 10.40 5.95
C ALA A 62 3.56 9.36 5.18
N ARG A 63 4.01 8.10 5.14
CA ARG A 63 3.27 7.00 4.49
C ARG A 63 1.89 6.77 5.12
N ILE A 64 1.80 6.82 6.45
CA ILE A 64 0.51 6.71 7.17
C ILE A 64 -0.40 7.89 6.86
N HIS A 65 0.14 9.12 6.78
CA HIS A 65 -0.65 10.31 6.45
C HIS A 65 -1.19 10.30 5.03
N THR A 66 -0.34 9.94 4.05
CA THR A 66 -0.74 9.79 2.65
C THR A 66 -1.87 8.78 2.51
N PHE A 67 -1.80 7.66 3.26
CA PHE A 67 -2.86 6.66 3.27
C PHE A 67 -4.14 7.11 4.00
N SER A 68 -4.02 7.86 5.10
CA SER A 68 -5.16 8.22 5.94
C SER A 68 -6.03 9.35 5.36
N GLY A 69 -5.49 10.18 4.46
CA GLY A 69 -6.17 11.35 3.93
C GLY A 69 -7.04 11.07 2.70
N GLU A 70 -6.40 11.02 1.54
CA GLU A 70 -7.05 10.92 0.22
C GLU A 70 -7.70 9.54 -0.02
N PRO A 71 -6.99 8.41 0.21
CA PRO A 71 -7.51 7.09 -0.13
C PRO A 71 -8.74 6.70 0.69
N ILE A 72 -8.73 6.94 2.00
CA ILE A 72 -9.88 6.63 2.87
C ILE A 72 -11.11 7.45 2.49
N ARG A 73 -10.93 8.75 2.23
CA ARG A 73 -12.03 9.61 1.79
C ARG A 73 -12.60 9.15 0.45
N SER A 74 -11.72 8.86 -0.52
CA SER A 74 -12.12 8.38 -1.85
C SER A 74 -12.90 7.06 -1.74
N LEU A 75 -12.45 6.11 -0.91
CA LEU A 75 -13.17 4.86 -0.65
C LEU A 75 -14.57 5.09 -0.08
N ILE A 76 -14.72 5.97 0.92
CA ILE A 76 -16.02 6.26 1.53
C ILE A 76 -16.96 6.92 0.54
N MET A 77 -16.46 7.87 -0.27
CA MET A 77 -17.27 8.49 -1.33
C MET A 77 -17.71 7.47 -2.37
N SER A 78 -16.81 6.61 -2.83
CA SER A 78 -17.13 5.61 -3.83
C SER A 78 -18.07 4.53 -3.32
N LEU A 79 -17.93 4.09 -2.06
CA LEU A 79 -18.91 3.20 -1.42
C LEU A 79 -20.29 3.84 -1.35
N SER A 80 -20.37 5.12 -0.95
CA SER A 80 -21.62 5.87 -0.95
C SER A 80 -22.23 5.97 -2.35
N SER A 81 -21.39 6.21 -3.38
CA SER A 81 -21.84 6.25 -4.77
C SER A 81 -22.39 4.90 -5.21
N VAL A 82 -21.71 3.80 -4.93
CA VAL A 82 -22.15 2.44 -5.26
C VAL A 82 -23.47 2.09 -4.59
N ILE A 83 -23.63 2.40 -3.32
CA ILE A 83 -24.91 2.19 -2.62
C ILE A 83 -26.02 3.00 -3.29
N THR A 84 -25.77 4.27 -3.58
CA THR A 84 -26.76 5.15 -4.23
C THR A 84 -27.11 4.66 -5.63
N GLY A 85 -26.11 4.30 -6.43
CA GLY A 85 -26.28 3.76 -7.78
C GLY A 85 -27.08 2.46 -7.79
N LEU A 86 -26.75 1.53 -6.88
CA LEU A 86 -27.51 0.29 -6.72
C LEU A 86 -28.97 0.56 -6.34
N VAL A 87 -29.22 1.43 -5.35
CA VAL A 87 -30.59 1.77 -4.93
C VAL A 87 -31.39 2.36 -6.09
N VAL A 88 -30.82 3.31 -6.83
CA VAL A 88 -31.46 3.91 -8.01
C VAL A 88 -31.77 2.82 -9.04
N SER A 89 -30.81 1.96 -9.37
CA SER A 89 -31.01 0.89 -10.35
C SER A 89 -32.05 -0.15 -9.93
N PHE A 90 -32.12 -0.48 -8.64
CA PHE A 90 -33.16 -1.37 -8.12
C PHE A 90 -34.56 -0.76 -8.21
N VAL A 91 -34.69 0.56 -8.03
CA VAL A 91 -35.97 1.26 -8.12
C VAL A 91 -36.49 1.32 -9.56
N TYR A 92 -35.63 1.63 -10.53
CA TYR A 92 -36.05 1.77 -11.93
C TYR A 92 -36.14 0.45 -12.68
N MET A 93 -35.16 -0.46 -12.50
CA MET A 93 -35.09 -1.71 -13.26
C MET A 93 -34.42 -2.82 -12.47
N TRP A 94 -35.16 -3.36 -11.49
CA TRP A 94 -34.67 -4.41 -10.59
C TRP A 94 -34.05 -5.65 -11.25
N PRO A 95 -34.53 -6.19 -12.39
CA PRO A 95 -33.92 -7.40 -12.96
C PRO A 95 -32.57 -7.11 -13.61
N PHE A 96 -32.36 -5.89 -14.10
CA PHE A 96 -31.07 -5.42 -14.61
C PHE A 96 -30.07 -5.20 -13.45
N ALA A 97 -30.55 -4.63 -12.34
CA ALA A 97 -29.75 -4.47 -11.12
C ALA A 97 -29.25 -5.81 -10.56
N LEU A 98 -30.06 -6.88 -10.63
CA LEU A 98 -29.63 -8.21 -10.18
C LEU A 98 -28.55 -8.82 -11.06
N VAL A 99 -28.68 -8.73 -12.39
CA VAL A 99 -27.67 -9.26 -13.31
C VAL A 99 -26.36 -8.51 -13.15
N SER A 100 -26.41 -7.18 -13.06
CA SER A 100 -25.22 -6.37 -12.80
C SER A 100 -24.55 -6.73 -11.48
N LEU A 101 -25.31 -6.95 -10.39
CA LEU A 101 -24.77 -7.45 -9.13
C LEU A 101 -24.06 -8.81 -9.27
N GLY A 102 -24.62 -9.72 -10.06
CA GLY A 102 -24.02 -11.03 -10.36
C GLY A 102 -22.72 -10.93 -11.17
N THR A 103 -22.57 -9.91 -12.02
CA THR A 103 -21.34 -9.68 -12.80
C THR A 103 -20.19 -9.07 -12.01
N ILE A 104 -20.47 -8.30 -10.94
CA ILE A 104 -19.45 -7.65 -10.10
C ILE A 104 -18.40 -8.63 -9.55
N PRO A 105 -18.74 -9.76 -8.89
CA PRO A 105 -17.74 -10.69 -8.37
C PRO A 105 -16.92 -11.36 -9.48
N PHE A 106 -17.51 -11.58 -10.65
CA PHE A 106 -16.81 -12.15 -11.80
C PHE A 106 -15.76 -11.18 -12.36
N MET A 107 -16.13 -9.89 -12.49
CA MET A 107 -15.18 -8.83 -12.87
C MET A 107 -14.12 -8.60 -11.79
N GLY A 108 -14.50 -8.66 -10.52
CA GLY A 108 -13.59 -8.56 -9.38
C GLY A 108 -12.55 -9.69 -9.35
N PHE A 109 -12.95 -10.91 -9.71
CA PHE A 109 -12.04 -12.05 -9.81
C PHE A 109 -11.03 -11.84 -10.95
N ALA A 110 -11.49 -11.44 -12.14
CA ALA A 110 -10.60 -11.18 -13.28
C ALA A 110 -9.55 -10.09 -12.97
N THR A 111 -10.00 -8.96 -12.42
CA THR A 111 -9.11 -7.84 -12.03
C THR A 111 -8.15 -8.22 -10.91
N SER A 112 -8.56 -9.06 -9.95
CA SER A 112 -7.66 -9.55 -8.90
C SER A 112 -6.55 -10.46 -9.44
N VAL A 113 -6.86 -11.31 -10.42
CA VAL A 113 -5.87 -12.16 -11.09
C VAL A 113 -4.88 -11.32 -11.89
N GLU A 114 -5.36 -10.29 -12.59
CA GLU A 114 -4.52 -9.33 -13.31
C GLU A 114 -3.57 -8.59 -12.36
N MET A 115 -4.11 -8.03 -11.27
CA MET A 115 -3.34 -7.29 -10.27
C MET A 115 -2.29 -8.19 -9.60
N LYS A 116 -2.61 -9.45 -9.30
CA LYS A 116 -1.65 -10.41 -8.77
C LYS A 116 -0.56 -10.79 -9.78
N THR A 117 -0.87 -10.79 -11.07
CA THR A 117 0.13 -11.10 -12.11
C THR A 117 1.05 -9.90 -12.33
N MET A 118 0.52 -8.67 -12.28
CA MET A 118 1.33 -7.45 -12.37
C MET A 118 2.24 -7.25 -11.15
N TYR A 119 1.71 -7.37 -9.93
CA TYR A 119 2.46 -7.06 -8.70
C TYR A 119 3.14 -8.28 -8.05
N GLY A 120 2.55 -9.47 -8.16
CA GLY A 120 3.13 -10.69 -7.58
C GLY A 120 4.33 -11.24 -8.35
N GLU A 121 4.64 -10.63 -9.49
CA GLU A 121 5.79 -10.93 -10.33
C GLU A 121 7.07 -10.18 -9.91
N ASP A 122 6.96 -9.20 -9.00
CA ASP A 122 8.11 -8.51 -8.42
C ASP A 122 8.63 -9.21 -7.15
N GLU A 123 7.76 -9.85 -6.37
CA GLU A 123 8.17 -10.59 -5.15
C GLU A 123 8.70 -12.00 -5.45
N LYS A 124 8.41 -12.56 -6.63
CA LYS A 124 8.86 -13.90 -7.06
C LYS A 124 10.06 -13.87 -8.00
N ASP A 125 11.00 -12.94 -7.81
CA ASP A 125 12.37 -13.15 -8.26
C ASP A 125 13.09 -14.07 -7.26
N ASP A 126 12.57 -15.30 -7.13
CA ASP A 126 12.96 -16.37 -6.21
C ASP A 126 14.33 -17.00 -6.60
N GLY A 127 15.29 -16.22 -7.10
CA GLY A 127 16.54 -16.78 -7.61
C GLY A 127 17.74 -15.86 -7.71
N ASN A 128 17.61 -14.58 -7.40
CA ASN A 128 18.74 -13.68 -7.28
C ASN A 128 18.94 -13.35 -5.81
N ASP A 129 19.77 -14.14 -5.12
CA ASP A 129 20.58 -13.59 -4.04
C ASP A 129 21.09 -12.23 -4.54
N GLY A 130 20.81 -11.14 -3.83
CA GLY A 130 21.05 -9.78 -4.33
C GLY A 130 22.47 -9.55 -4.85
N LEU A 131 23.43 -10.40 -4.43
CA LEU A 131 24.82 -10.46 -4.88
C LEU A 131 25.03 -11.10 -6.27
N SER A 132 24.23 -12.11 -6.63
CA SER A 132 24.31 -12.84 -7.90
C SER A 132 23.54 -12.16 -9.04
N SER A 133 22.73 -11.14 -8.70
CA SER A 133 22.01 -10.36 -9.69
C SER A 133 22.95 -9.53 -10.56
N PRO A 134 22.56 -9.21 -11.82
CA PRO A 134 23.35 -8.30 -12.66
C PRO A 134 23.64 -6.97 -11.95
N GLY A 135 22.67 -6.45 -11.19
CA GLY A 135 22.82 -5.27 -10.36
C GLY A 135 23.78 -5.49 -9.18
N GLY A 136 23.72 -6.65 -8.53
CA GLY A 136 24.61 -7.06 -7.45
C GLY A 136 26.07 -7.13 -7.89
N ILE A 137 26.34 -7.79 -9.02
CA ILE A 137 27.68 -7.91 -9.59
C ILE A 137 28.25 -6.52 -9.94
N ILE A 138 27.43 -5.62 -10.49
CA ILE A 138 27.84 -4.24 -10.75
C ILE A 138 28.17 -3.51 -9.44
N VAL A 139 27.28 -3.58 -8.44
CA VAL A 139 27.49 -2.90 -7.16
C VAL A 139 28.75 -3.42 -6.47
N GLU A 140 28.97 -4.73 -6.43
CA GLU A 140 30.17 -5.35 -5.87
C GLU A 140 31.45 -4.89 -6.62
N THR A 141 31.39 -4.86 -7.95
CA THR A 141 32.50 -4.46 -8.81
C THR A 141 32.84 -2.98 -8.64
N LEU A 142 31.83 -2.11 -8.56
CA LEU A 142 32.02 -0.66 -8.38
C LEU A 142 32.57 -0.34 -6.98
N LEU A 143 32.06 -1.00 -5.94
CA LEU A 143 32.56 -0.83 -4.57
C LEU A 143 34.03 -1.27 -4.45
N ASN A 144 34.46 -2.27 -5.22
CA ASN A 144 35.81 -2.85 -5.17
C ASN A 144 36.66 -2.58 -6.42
N ILE A 145 36.39 -1.51 -7.16
CA ILE A 145 37.01 -1.27 -8.48
C ILE A 145 38.55 -1.25 -8.44
N ARG A 146 39.13 -0.72 -7.36
CA ARG A 146 40.59 -0.70 -7.17
C ARG A 146 41.19 -2.11 -7.07
N THR A 147 40.48 -3.03 -6.40
CA THR A 147 40.89 -4.44 -6.25
C THR A 147 40.73 -5.19 -7.57
N VAL A 148 39.65 -4.94 -8.31
CA VAL A 148 39.40 -5.55 -9.62
C VAL A 148 40.46 -5.12 -10.63
N ALA A 149 40.83 -3.83 -10.66
CA ALA A 149 41.88 -3.31 -11.51
C ALA A 149 43.28 -3.83 -11.10
N ALA A 150 43.58 -3.89 -9.79
CA ALA A 150 44.85 -4.42 -9.29
C ALA A 150 45.05 -5.91 -9.62
N LEU A 151 43.97 -6.68 -9.70
CA LEU A 151 43.99 -8.10 -10.06
C LEU A 151 43.77 -8.34 -11.58
N ASN A 152 43.65 -7.28 -12.39
CA ASN A 152 43.31 -7.35 -13.83
C ASN A 152 42.07 -8.22 -14.13
N MET A 153 41.08 -8.26 -13.22
CA MET A 153 39.87 -9.10 -13.34
C MET A 153 38.69 -8.40 -14.02
N GLU A 154 38.89 -7.23 -14.64
CA GLU A 154 37.84 -6.46 -15.31
C GLU A 154 37.09 -7.29 -16.36
N ARG A 155 37.83 -8.06 -17.18
CA ARG A 155 37.25 -8.92 -18.21
C ARG A 155 36.46 -10.09 -17.62
N HIS A 156 36.89 -10.61 -16.47
CA HIS A 156 36.24 -11.70 -15.78
C HIS A 156 34.89 -11.24 -15.22
N ARG A 157 34.86 -10.11 -14.48
CA ARG A 157 33.62 -9.53 -13.96
C ARG A 157 32.66 -9.06 -15.05
N TYR A 158 33.18 -8.59 -16.19
CA TYR A 158 32.36 -8.31 -17.36
C TYR A 158 31.65 -9.56 -17.89
N ASN A 159 32.36 -10.69 -17.99
CA ASN A 159 31.76 -11.95 -18.42
C ASN A 159 30.73 -12.49 -17.42
N ASP A 160 30.99 -12.37 -16.12
CA ASP A 160 30.02 -12.74 -15.07
C ASP A 160 28.73 -11.93 -15.20
N TYR A 161 28.84 -10.62 -15.47
CA TYR A 161 27.69 -9.75 -15.73
C TYR A 161 26.91 -10.20 -16.97
N VAL A 162 27.59 -10.48 -18.09
CA VAL A 162 26.96 -10.95 -19.33
C VAL A 162 26.24 -12.30 -19.11
N GLN A 163 26.86 -13.21 -18.36
CA GLN A 163 26.25 -14.50 -18.02
C GLN A 163 25.01 -14.34 -17.13
N ALA A 164 25.06 -13.43 -16.15
CA ALA A 164 23.91 -13.10 -15.31
C ALA A 164 22.78 -12.46 -16.13
N LEU A 165 23.10 -11.61 -17.12
CA LEU A 165 22.12 -11.01 -18.03
C LEU A 165 21.38 -12.07 -18.85
N HIS A 166 22.12 -12.99 -19.47
CA HIS A 166 21.55 -14.07 -20.26
C HIS A 166 20.74 -15.07 -19.43
N LYS A 167 21.04 -15.21 -18.14
CA LYS A 167 20.22 -16.03 -17.22
C LYS A 167 18.88 -15.35 -16.92
N SER A 168 18.86 -14.03 -16.87
CA SER A 168 17.67 -13.21 -16.58
C SER A 168 16.75 -12.99 -17.79
N GLU A 169 17.30 -12.89 -19.01
CA GLU A 169 16.56 -12.58 -20.25
C GLU A 169 15.49 -13.61 -20.69
N PRO A 170 15.73 -14.94 -20.74
CA PRO A 170 14.78 -15.87 -21.36
C PRO A 170 13.47 -15.99 -20.58
N HIS A 171 13.51 -15.69 -19.27
CA HIS A 171 12.32 -15.67 -18.43
C HIS A 171 11.50 -14.40 -18.65
N ALA A 172 12.10 -13.28 -19.08
CA ALA A 172 11.43 -12.01 -19.28
C ALA A 172 10.44 -12.03 -20.45
N VAL A 173 10.78 -12.71 -21.57
CA VAL A 173 9.87 -12.82 -22.73
C VAL A 173 8.65 -13.68 -22.38
N LEU A 174 8.87 -14.87 -21.80
CA LEU A 174 7.77 -15.75 -21.39
C LEU A 174 6.89 -15.09 -20.32
N LYS A 175 7.51 -14.37 -19.38
CA LYS A 175 6.82 -13.56 -18.36
C LYS A 175 5.95 -12.48 -19.01
N SER A 176 6.50 -11.70 -19.94
CA SER A 176 5.76 -10.64 -20.64
C SER A 176 4.60 -11.19 -21.47
N VAL A 177 4.78 -12.34 -22.13
CA VAL A 177 3.70 -13.01 -22.88
C VAL A 177 2.61 -13.52 -21.94
N LYS A 178 2.97 -14.10 -20.79
CA LYS A 178 2.02 -14.57 -19.79
C LYS A 178 1.25 -13.40 -19.15
N SER A 179 1.94 -12.31 -18.80
CA SER A 179 1.33 -11.09 -18.26
C SER A 179 0.42 -10.42 -19.30
N GLY A 180 0.85 -10.34 -20.56
CA GLY A 180 0.03 -9.85 -21.66
C GLY A 180 -1.22 -10.70 -21.92
N ALA A 181 -1.09 -12.03 -21.92
CA ALA A 181 -2.21 -12.96 -22.12
C ALA A 181 -3.24 -12.87 -20.98
N THR A 182 -2.80 -12.79 -19.72
CA THR A 182 -3.68 -12.63 -18.56
C THR A 182 -4.40 -11.29 -18.55
N SER A 183 -3.70 -10.21 -18.89
CA SER A 183 -4.30 -8.86 -19.03
C SER A 183 -5.32 -8.83 -20.17
N GLY A 184 -5.00 -9.42 -21.32
CA GLY A 184 -5.91 -9.53 -22.47
C GLY A 184 -7.17 -10.34 -22.16
N LEU A 185 -7.03 -11.48 -21.47
CA LEU A 185 -8.17 -12.29 -21.01
C LEU A 185 -9.06 -11.52 -20.02
N SER A 186 -8.47 -10.74 -19.13
CA SER A 186 -9.19 -9.91 -18.15
C SER A 186 -9.99 -8.81 -18.85
N MET A 187 -9.40 -8.15 -19.85
CA MET A 187 -10.09 -7.15 -20.67
C MET A 187 -11.23 -7.77 -21.50
N LEU A 188 -11.04 -8.97 -22.05
CA LEU A 188 -12.07 -9.70 -22.77
C LEU A 188 -13.25 -10.02 -21.86
N ILE A 189 -13.00 -10.53 -20.65
CA ILE A 189 -14.04 -10.84 -19.65
C ILE A 189 -14.87 -9.59 -19.32
N GLN A 190 -14.22 -8.43 -19.12
CA GLN A 190 -14.90 -7.17 -18.82
C GLN A 190 -15.82 -6.74 -19.96
N GLN A 191 -15.33 -6.79 -21.21
CA GLN A 191 -16.15 -6.41 -22.37
C GLN A 191 -17.28 -7.40 -22.63
N TRP A 192 -17.07 -8.69 -22.36
CA TRP A 192 -18.10 -9.69 -22.49
C TRP A 192 -19.20 -9.53 -21.45
N SER A 193 -18.84 -9.19 -20.21
CA SER A 193 -19.78 -8.81 -19.15
C SER A 193 -20.62 -7.59 -19.53
N ASN A 194 -19.98 -6.55 -20.09
CA ASN A 194 -20.69 -5.36 -20.56
C ASN A 194 -21.67 -5.70 -21.71
N SER A 195 -21.22 -6.49 -22.67
CA SER A 195 -22.08 -6.99 -23.77
C SER A 195 -23.29 -7.77 -23.26
N LEU A 196 -23.10 -8.63 -22.25
CA LEU A 196 -24.18 -9.39 -21.63
C LEU A 196 -25.19 -8.48 -20.93
N GLN A 197 -24.74 -7.42 -20.25
CA GLN A 197 -25.63 -6.43 -19.64
C GLN A 197 -26.48 -5.70 -20.69
N PHE A 198 -25.89 -5.30 -21.82
CA PHE A 198 -26.64 -4.69 -22.92
C PHE A 198 -27.63 -5.65 -23.58
N TRP A 199 -27.22 -6.89 -23.84
CA TRP A 199 -28.09 -7.90 -24.41
C TRP A 199 -29.29 -8.20 -23.52
N TRP A 200 -29.05 -8.42 -22.22
CA TRP A 200 -30.10 -8.69 -21.25
C TRP A 200 -31.02 -7.48 -21.04
N GLY A 201 -30.45 -6.28 -20.94
CA GLY A 201 -31.22 -5.03 -20.85
C GLY A 201 -32.14 -4.81 -22.05
N GLY A 202 -31.63 -5.03 -23.26
CA GLY A 202 -32.42 -4.97 -24.48
C GLY A 202 -33.51 -6.04 -24.56
N TRP A 203 -33.20 -7.28 -24.14
CA TRP A 203 -34.18 -8.36 -24.08
C TRP A 203 -35.32 -8.03 -23.11
N LEU A 204 -35.03 -7.45 -21.95
CA LEU A 204 -36.07 -7.02 -21.01
C LEU A 204 -36.99 -5.96 -21.60
N LEU A 205 -36.41 -4.98 -22.30
CA LEU A 205 -37.16 -3.90 -22.91
C LEU A 205 -38.10 -4.42 -24.01
N PHE A 206 -37.67 -5.43 -24.76
CA PHE A 206 -38.47 -6.05 -25.81
C PHE A 206 -39.61 -6.92 -25.26
N ASN A 207 -39.38 -7.70 -24.20
CA ASN A 207 -40.38 -8.62 -23.66
C ASN A 207 -41.39 -7.95 -22.72
N TYR A 208 -41.02 -6.83 -22.07
CA TYR A 208 -41.87 -6.13 -21.11
C TYR A 208 -42.05 -4.63 -21.44
N PRO A 209 -42.58 -4.28 -22.63
CA PRO A 209 -42.66 -2.90 -23.09
C PRO A 209 -43.61 -2.02 -22.26
N GLY A 210 -44.51 -2.61 -21.48
CA GLY A 210 -45.45 -1.89 -20.61
C GLY A 210 -44.97 -1.68 -19.17
N VAL A 211 -43.87 -2.32 -18.77
CA VAL A 211 -43.34 -2.27 -17.38
C VAL A 211 -42.05 -1.48 -17.31
N PHE A 212 -41.21 -1.54 -18.34
CA PHE A 212 -39.92 -0.84 -18.38
C PHE A 212 -39.84 0.08 -19.59
N SER A 213 -39.50 1.34 -19.35
CA SER A 213 -39.18 2.30 -20.41
C SER A 213 -37.69 2.27 -20.77
N PHE A 214 -37.36 2.72 -21.98
CA PHE A 214 -35.98 2.91 -22.38
C PHE A 214 -35.24 3.91 -21.46
N THR A 215 -35.97 4.91 -20.96
CA THR A 215 -35.42 5.86 -19.98
C THR A 215 -35.05 5.18 -18.67
N ASP A 216 -35.84 4.23 -18.17
CA ASP A 216 -35.58 3.50 -16.93
C ASP A 216 -34.32 2.63 -17.06
N PHE A 217 -34.15 2.00 -18.23
CA PHE A 217 -32.94 1.27 -18.57
C PHE A 217 -31.71 2.18 -18.57
N LEU A 218 -31.76 3.34 -19.25
CA LEU A 218 -30.64 4.27 -19.29
C LEU A 218 -30.29 4.84 -17.91
N VAL A 219 -31.29 5.21 -17.11
CA VAL A 219 -31.07 5.72 -15.74
C VAL A 219 -30.38 4.65 -14.89
N SER A 220 -30.87 3.41 -14.93
CA SER A 220 -30.27 2.29 -14.21
C SER A 220 -28.85 1.98 -14.69
N MET A 221 -28.61 2.00 -16.00
CA MET A 221 -27.29 1.73 -16.59
C MET A 221 -26.27 2.80 -16.22
N PHE A 222 -26.59 4.09 -16.41
CA PHE A 222 -25.66 5.18 -16.09
C PHE A 222 -25.41 5.29 -14.58
N ALA A 223 -26.44 5.06 -13.74
CA ALA A 223 -26.28 5.06 -12.29
C ALA A 223 -25.26 4.01 -11.83
N LEU A 224 -25.30 2.78 -12.39
CA LEU A 224 -24.30 1.76 -12.09
C LEU A 224 -22.94 2.08 -12.71
N LEU A 225 -22.90 2.50 -13.98
CA LEU A 225 -21.64 2.77 -14.68
C LEU A 225 -20.79 3.80 -13.94
N PHE A 226 -21.37 4.96 -13.58
CA PHE A 226 -20.64 6.00 -12.85
C PHE A 226 -20.25 5.55 -11.45
N SER A 227 -21.08 4.74 -10.80
CA SER A 227 -20.80 4.24 -9.45
C SER A 227 -19.67 3.21 -9.43
N LEU A 228 -19.66 2.27 -10.37
CA LEU A 228 -18.55 1.32 -10.53
C LEU A 228 -17.27 2.02 -10.96
N PHE A 229 -17.35 3.04 -11.82
CA PHE A 229 -16.19 3.84 -12.20
C PHE A 229 -15.58 4.59 -11.00
N ALA A 230 -16.42 5.20 -10.16
CA ALA A 230 -15.98 5.82 -8.91
C ALA A 230 -15.30 4.81 -7.98
N LEU A 231 -15.84 3.58 -7.86
CA LEU A 231 -15.22 2.51 -7.08
C LEU A 231 -13.86 2.10 -7.65
N GLY A 232 -13.76 1.91 -8.96
CA GLY A 232 -12.49 1.59 -9.64
C GLY A 232 -11.43 2.66 -9.38
N ALA A 233 -11.76 3.93 -9.57
CA ALA A 233 -10.85 5.04 -9.30
C ALA A 233 -10.40 5.09 -7.83
N ALA A 234 -11.31 4.84 -6.87
CA ALA A 234 -10.95 4.79 -5.46
C ALA A 234 -10.03 3.60 -5.12
N THR A 235 -10.18 2.45 -5.78
CA THR A 235 -9.28 1.31 -5.55
C THR A 235 -7.86 1.54 -6.05
N MET A 236 -7.66 2.33 -7.11
CA MET A 236 -6.31 2.69 -7.58
C MET A 236 -5.56 3.57 -6.58
N GLY A 237 -6.25 4.51 -5.93
CA GLY A 237 -5.66 5.38 -4.89
C GLY A 237 -5.24 4.64 -3.62
N VAL A 238 -5.51 3.34 -3.53
CA VAL A 238 -5.37 2.52 -2.32
C VAL A 238 -4.20 1.51 -2.46
N SER A 239 -3.43 1.59 -3.55
CA SER A 239 -2.32 0.69 -3.87
C SER A 239 -1.26 0.57 -2.76
N ASP A 240 -1.06 1.60 -1.93
CA ASP A 240 -0.01 1.63 -0.90
C ASP A 240 -0.43 1.04 0.47
N LYS A 241 -1.55 0.30 0.52
CA LYS A 241 -2.07 -0.31 1.76
C LYS A 241 -1.03 -1.12 2.52
N ASP A 242 -0.30 -1.98 1.82
CA ASP A 242 0.65 -2.90 2.46
C ASP A 242 1.86 -2.17 3.02
N GLU A 243 2.32 -1.14 2.31
CA GLU A 243 3.43 -0.31 2.75
C GLU A 243 3.04 0.59 3.93
N ALA A 244 1.83 1.17 3.89
CA ALA A 244 1.25 1.91 5.01
C ALA A 244 1.05 1.02 6.24
N LYS A 245 0.63 -0.25 6.05
CA LYS A 245 0.48 -1.23 7.14
C LYS A 245 1.84 -1.62 7.75
N LYS A 246 2.87 -1.83 6.93
CA LYS A 246 4.25 -2.07 7.39
C LYS A 246 4.78 -0.87 8.19
N ALA A 247 4.58 0.35 7.71
CA ALA A 247 4.95 1.59 8.41
C ALA A 247 4.20 1.75 9.75
N ALA A 248 2.88 1.56 9.75
CA ALA A 248 2.08 1.57 10.97
C ALA A 248 2.57 0.53 11.99
N GLY A 249 2.89 -0.69 11.53
CA GLY A 249 3.45 -1.74 12.38
C GLY A 249 4.74 -1.32 13.09
N ARG A 250 5.63 -0.62 12.41
CA ARG A 250 6.87 -0.08 13.01
C ARG A 250 6.60 1.00 14.04
N ILE A 251 5.69 1.94 13.75
CA ILE A 251 5.31 2.99 14.71
C ILE A 251 4.62 2.37 15.94
N PHE A 252 3.69 1.42 15.75
CA PHE A 252 3.04 0.73 16.85
C PHE A 252 4.02 -0.10 17.67
N TYR A 253 5.02 -0.72 17.03
CA TYR A 253 6.11 -1.40 17.74
C TYR A 253 6.88 -0.42 18.64
N LEU A 254 7.24 0.76 18.12
CA LEU A 254 7.91 1.79 18.90
C LEU A 254 7.05 2.31 20.07
N LEU A 255 5.75 2.52 19.84
CA LEU A 255 4.79 2.96 20.86
C LEU A 255 4.58 1.91 21.96
N GLY A 256 4.57 0.62 21.60
CA GLY A 256 4.37 -0.49 22.53
C GLY A 256 5.63 -0.93 23.28
N ARG A 257 6.81 -0.50 22.83
CA ARG A 257 8.10 -0.86 23.44
C ARG A 257 8.29 -0.12 24.76
N LYS A 258 8.30 -0.87 25.88
CA LYS A 258 8.72 -0.34 27.19
C LYS A 258 10.24 -0.25 27.25
N SER A 259 10.76 0.91 27.62
CA SER A 259 12.19 1.09 27.84
C SER A 259 12.65 0.35 29.09
N ALA A 260 13.84 -0.24 29.04
CA ALA A 260 14.46 -0.89 30.20
C ALA A 260 14.89 0.14 31.27
N ILE A 261 15.26 1.35 30.85
CA ILE A 261 15.63 2.47 31.71
C ILE A 261 14.90 3.70 31.16
N ASP A 262 13.71 3.98 31.68
CA ASP A 262 12.92 5.14 31.24
C ASP A 262 13.52 6.44 31.83
N PRO A 263 14.11 7.32 31.00
CA PRO A 263 14.72 8.57 31.47
C PRO A 263 13.67 9.60 31.92
N LEU A 264 12.40 9.43 31.53
CA LEU A 264 11.29 10.32 31.87
C LEU A 264 10.41 9.74 32.99
N SER A 265 10.77 8.60 33.57
CA SER A 265 10.10 8.08 34.75
C SER A 265 10.40 8.95 35.97
N THR A 266 9.35 9.28 36.72
CA THR A 266 9.47 9.94 38.02
C THR A 266 9.73 8.96 39.16
N GLU A 267 9.79 7.66 38.87
CA GLU A 267 10.06 6.62 39.84
C GLU A 267 11.55 6.64 40.21
N GLY A 268 11.83 6.92 41.48
CA GLY A 268 13.19 6.96 42.01
C GLY A 268 13.35 7.94 43.17
N THR A 269 14.24 7.62 44.09
CA THR A 269 14.53 8.47 45.25
C THR A 269 15.32 9.70 44.82
N LYS A 270 14.69 10.88 44.83
CA LYS A 270 15.37 12.16 44.60
C LYS A 270 16.13 12.58 45.87
N LEU A 271 17.45 12.50 45.85
CA LEU A 271 18.31 12.91 46.96
C LEU A 271 18.55 14.43 46.91
N GLY A 272 18.22 15.15 48.00
CA GLY A 272 18.31 16.62 48.07
C GLY A 272 19.72 17.20 48.24
N ARG A 273 20.73 16.39 48.59
CA ARG A 273 22.15 16.81 48.71
C ARG A 273 23.07 15.65 48.34
N ARG A 274 24.11 15.92 47.53
CA ARG A 274 25.12 14.94 47.10
C ARG A 274 25.92 14.43 48.31
N PRO A 275 25.92 13.12 48.62
CA PRO A 275 26.93 12.53 49.48
C PRO A 275 28.26 12.47 48.73
N SER A 276 29.38 12.84 49.37
CA SER A 276 30.71 12.94 48.75
C SER A 276 31.42 11.61 48.45
N ARG A 277 30.75 10.46 48.64
CA ARG A 277 31.35 9.13 48.49
C ARG A 277 30.63 8.29 47.44
N SER A 278 31.30 8.04 46.31
CA SER A 278 30.91 6.98 45.37
C SER A 278 31.59 5.67 45.78
N SER A 279 30.85 4.69 46.31
CA SER A 279 31.37 3.34 46.50
C SER A 279 31.18 2.54 45.21
N SER A 280 32.19 2.47 44.34
CA SER A 280 32.17 1.57 43.19
C SER A 280 32.48 0.14 43.64
N ARG A 281 31.46 -0.69 43.85
CA ARG A 281 31.65 -2.15 43.83
C ARG A 281 31.76 -2.55 42.35
N GLY A 282 32.88 -3.17 41.96
CA GLY A 282 33.20 -3.46 40.57
C GLY A 282 32.12 -4.32 39.87
N PRO A 283 31.82 -4.07 38.58
CA PRO A 283 30.79 -4.81 37.87
C PRO A 283 31.25 -6.24 37.58
N SER A 284 30.41 -7.21 37.87
CA SER A 284 30.55 -8.60 37.40
C SER A 284 30.13 -8.64 35.93
N SER A 285 31.09 -8.55 35.01
CA SER A 285 30.84 -8.86 33.59
C SER A 285 30.78 -10.38 33.44
N ARG A 286 29.57 -10.91 33.16
CA ARG A 286 29.44 -12.28 32.68
C ARG A 286 30.04 -12.37 31.28
N SER A 287 31.14 -13.10 31.17
CA SER A 287 31.70 -13.58 29.91
C SER A 287 30.66 -14.46 29.20
N LEU A 288 30.00 -13.93 28.18
CA LEU A 288 29.39 -14.77 27.14
C LEU A 288 30.54 -15.26 26.26
N MET A 289 31.19 -16.33 26.72
CA MET A 289 32.03 -17.16 25.88
C MET A 289 31.15 -17.86 24.85
N HIS A 290 31.64 -17.84 23.61
CA HIS A 290 31.40 -18.80 22.55
C HIS A 290 30.78 -20.11 23.02
N ASN A 291 29.68 -20.51 22.38
CA ASN A 291 29.49 -21.90 22.03
C ASN A 291 29.18 -21.94 20.52
N ASP A 292 29.85 -22.89 19.88
CA ASP A 292 29.94 -23.18 18.45
C ASP A 292 28.59 -23.46 17.77
#